data_AF-A0A1Y0C9A0-F1
#
_entry.id   AF-A0A1Y0C9A0-F1
#
_cell.length_a   1.000
_cell.length_b   1.000
_cell.length_c   1.000
_cell.angle_alpha   90.00
_cell.angle_beta   90.00
_cell.angle_gamma   90.00
#
_symmetry.space_group_name_H-M   'P 1'
#
loop_
_entity.id
_entity.type
_entity.pdbx_description
1 polymer ?
#
loop_
_entity_poly.entity_id
_entity_poly.type
_entity_poly.pdbx_seq_one_letter_code
_entity_poly.pdbx_strand_id
1 'polypeptide(L)'
;MPTAKELRKLWDQRIKDAASARGLKSVGGCVYRADDVYVAVLVPIVGGDRKGESVRLSWRADIKPLVLDEILWSAFMPDEDLGGPRKRLNLRVTGSFTVPGLDLGSAVVQVQLTDDPVAAVTAMLAEFDCLTAEFVAAHPDVEAYLKAVQALPAEQAVWSRNRLREIVSLIAVGERDAAGALADAELARGEHGPMSGPRGSVFELLSVYCKPAEVQAEYWAKTEPTHRLTFVSATRGPITIKLAAGRERGGSFGRHLRQFNGRDDFALILTPIGDEDTYLQAAGSGPDRITVEIRKPGGQQWGVESVRYVIGHPGLDGSALDQAIELPTSTQMVRAAEVFDTDAAAALFTDFYRTGSIPETCALRPAEGWTADGTNVDLR
;
A
#
# COMPACT_ATOMS: atom_id res chain seq x y z
N MET A 1 -2.19 35.21 -21.23
CA MET A 1 -2.96 33.96 -21.26
C MET A 1 -2.83 33.29 -19.91
N PRO A 2 -3.92 32.75 -19.33
CA PRO A 2 -3.84 32.02 -18.07
C PRO A 2 -2.87 30.84 -18.22
N THR A 3 -2.05 30.60 -17.20
CA THR A 3 -1.23 29.39 -17.10
C THR A 3 -2.13 28.15 -17.07
N ALA A 4 -1.58 26.99 -17.45
CA ALA A 4 -2.31 25.72 -17.33
C ALA A 4 -2.87 25.46 -15.92
N LYS A 5 -2.16 25.95 -14.89
CA LYS A 5 -2.58 25.86 -13.49
C LYS A 5 -3.78 26.77 -13.17
N GLU A 6 -3.76 28.01 -13.67
CA GLU A 6 -4.87 28.96 -13.51
C GLU A 6 -6.11 28.51 -14.27
N LEU A 7 -5.92 27.98 -15.49
CA LEU A 7 -7.00 27.41 -16.29
C LEU A 7 -7.64 26.22 -15.56
N ARG A 8 -6.85 25.28 -15.05
CA ARG A 8 -7.37 24.15 -14.28
C ARG A 8 -8.15 24.62 -13.05
N LYS A 9 -7.61 25.57 -12.28
CA LYS A 9 -8.27 26.13 -11.10
C LYS A 9 -9.62 26.78 -11.44
N LEU A 10 -9.70 27.50 -12.57
CA LEU A 10 -10.95 28.11 -13.05
C LEU A 10 -12.01 27.03 -13.33
N TRP A 11 -11.65 25.99 -14.10
CA TRP A 11 -12.57 24.92 -14.46
C TRP A 11 -13.01 24.09 -13.26
N ASP A 12 -12.07 23.72 -12.38
CA ASP A 12 -12.37 22.99 -11.15
C ASP A 12 -13.39 23.75 -10.28
N GLN A 13 -13.25 25.09 -10.18
CA GLN A 13 -14.19 25.92 -9.45
C GLN A 13 -15.56 25.95 -10.13
N ARG A 14 -15.62 26.11 -11.46
CA ARG A 14 -16.89 26.11 -12.21
C ARG A 14 -17.65 24.78 -12.09
N ILE A 15 -16.92 23.66 -12.19
CA ILE A 15 -17.49 22.32 -11.99
C ILE A 15 -18.06 22.20 -10.58
N LYS A 16 -17.30 22.63 -9.56
CA LYS A 16 -17.73 22.57 -8.17
C LYS A 16 -18.98 23.41 -7.91
N ASP A 17 -19.04 24.63 -8.45
CA ASP A 17 -20.18 25.53 -8.28
C ASP A 17 -21.43 24.96 -8.95
N ALA A 18 -21.31 24.50 -10.21
CA ALA A 18 -22.42 23.89 -10.95
C ALA A 18 -22.91 22.58 -10.32
N ALA A 19 -21.99 21.74 -9.82
CA ALA A 19 -22.32 20.52 -9.10
C ALA A 19 -23.09 20.84 -7.80
N SER A 20 -22.60 21.82 -7.03
CA SER A 20 -23.23 22.23 -5.76
C SER A 20 -24.64 22.78 -5.98
N ALA A 21 -24.86 23.55 -7.05
CA ALA A 21 -26.18 24.06 -7.43
C ALA A 21 -27.19 22.93 -7.75
N ARG A 22 -26.71 21.73 -8.10
CA ARG A 22 -27.52 20.52 -8.33
C ARG A 22 -27.62 19.61 -7.12
N GLY A 23 -27.10 20.02 -5.96
CA GLY A 23 -27.08 19.20 -4.74
C GLY A 23 -26.03 18.09 -4.75
N LEU A 24 -25.12 18.07 -5.73
CA LEU A 24 -23.99 17.14 -5.77
C LEU A 24 -22.89 17.62 -4.81
N LYS A 25 -22.09 16.68 -4.32
CA LYS A 25 -20.97 16.94 -3.42
C LYS A 25 -19.65 16.82 -4.17
N SER A 26 -18.58 17.40 -3.63
CA SER A 26 -17.24 17.31 -4.24
C SER A 26 -16.16 16.98 -3.22
N VAL A 27 -15.21 16.15 -3.61
CA VAL A 27 -14.02 15.80 -2.81
C VAL A 27 -12.89 15.37 -3.74
N GLY A 28 -11.67 15.88 -3.50
CA GLY A 28 -10.48 15.45 -4.26
C GLY A 28 -10.55 15.64 -5.78
N GLY A 29 -11.30 16.63 -6.26
CA GLY A 29 -11.53 16.85 -7.70
C GLY A 29 -12.61 15.95 -8.33
N CYS A 30 -13.22 15.06 -7.54
CA CYS A 30 -14.37 14.27 -7.96
C CYS A 30 -15.68 14.97 -7.57
N VAL A 31 -16.72 14.75 -8.35
CA VAL A 31 -18.12 15.11 -8.03
C VAL A 31 -18.87 13.82 -7.75
N TYR A 32 -19.75 13.79 -6.76
CA TYR A 32 -20.46 12.56 -6.42
C TYR A 32 -21.86 12.80 -5.86
N ARG A 33 -22.64 11.74 -5.93
CA ARG A 33 -23.94 11.55 -5.30
C ARG A 33 -23.89 10.26 -4.51
N ALA A 34 -24.49 10.26 -3.32
CA ALA A 34 -24.71 9.04 -2.57
C ALA A 34 -26.11 9.07 -1.96
N ASP A 35 -26.79 7.93 -2.04
CA ASP A 35 -28.04 7.63 -1.35
C ASP A 35 -27.81 6.46 -0.36
N ASP A 36 -28.89 5.78 0.05
CA ASP A 36 -28.80 4.68 1.01
C ASP A 36 -28.19 3.40 0.42
N VAL A 37 -28.22 3.26 -0.92
CA VAL A 37 -27.73 2.07 -1.61
C VAL A 37 -26.42 2.39 -2.33
N TYR A 38 -26.42 3.42 -3.17
CA TYR A 38 -25.38 3.68 -4.16
C TYR A 38 -24.52 4.89 -3.83
N VAL A 39 -23.28 4.84 -4.31
CA VAL A 39 -22.45 6.00 -4.58
C VAL A 39 -22.15 6.04 -6.07
N ALA A 40 -22.50 7.15 -6.72
CA ALA A 40 -22.16 7.47 -8.09
C ALA A 40 -21.10 8.58 -8.10
N VAL A 41 -20.02 8.37 -8.83
CA VAL A 41 -18.86 9.27 -8.87
C VAL A 41 -18.61 9.71 -10.30
N LEU A 42 -18.42 11.02 -10.48
CA LEU A 42 -17.96 11.67 -11.70
C LEU A 42 -16.53 12.17 -11.46
N VAL A 43 -15.63 11.74 -12.35
CA VAL A 43 -14.22 12.16 -12.35
C VAL A 43 -13.97 13.06 -13.56
N PRO A 44 -14.11 14.38 -13.41
CA PRO A 44 -13.74 15.33 -14.46
C PRO A 44 -12.23 15.52 -14.51
N ILE A 45 -11.70 15.62 -15.73
CA ILE A 45 -10.29 15.81 -16.02
C ILE A 45 -10.18 16.94 -17.05
N VAL A 46 -9.54 18.04 -16.64
CA VAL A 46 -9.36 19.23 -17.46
C VAL A 46 -7.89 19.31 -17.89
N GLY A 47 -7.65 19.33 -19.20
CA GLY A 47 -6.34 19.53 -19.80
C GLY A 47 -6.35 20.66 -20.82
N GLY A 48 -5.23 21.35 -21.00
CA GLY A 48 -5.04 22.25 -22.14
C GLY A 48 -4.56 21.49 -23.37
N ASP A 49 -4.91 21.97 -24.56
CA ASP A 49 -4.23 21.55 -25.79
C ASP A 49 -2.78 22.07 -25.81
N ARG A 50 -1.88 21.36 -26.51
CA ARG A 50 -0.47 21.72 -26.72
C ARG A 50 -0.28 23.12 -27.31
N LYS A 51 -1.24 23.59 -28.11
CA LYS A 51 -1.22 24.94 -28.69
C LYS A 51 -1.76 26.02 -27.76
N GLY A 52 -2.44 25.64 -26.67
CA GLY A 52 -3.04 26.58 -25.74
C GLY A 52 -4.21 27.36 -26.35
N GLU A 53 -4.93 26.78 -27.32
CA GLU A 53 -6.08 27.40 -28.00
C GLU A 53 -7.43 26.81 -27.51
N SER A 54 -7.39 25.59 -26.98
CA SER A 54 -8.58 24.89 -26.48
C SER A 54 -8.33 24.17 -25.15
N VAL A 55 -9.44 23.90 -24.47
CA VAL A 55 -9.53 23.10 -23.25
C VAL A 55 -10.16 21.76 -23.60
N ARG A 56 -9.47 20.69 -23.25
CA ARG A 56 -9.99 19.33 -23.28
C ARG A 56 -10.61 19.02 -21.93
N LEU A 57 -11.94 18.93 -21.88
CA LEU A 57 -12.69 18.37 -20.75
C LEU A 57 -12.96 16.89 -21.06
N SER A 58 -12.36 15.98 -20.33
CA SER A 58 -12.73 14.56 -20.34
C SER A 58 -13.32 14.16 -19.01
N TRP A 59 -14.26 13.22 -19.00
CA TRP A 59 -14.84 12.73 -17.75
C TRP A 59 -15.17 11.26 -17.84
N ARG A 60 -15.28 10.64 -16.67
CA ARG A 60 -15.76 9.27 -16.49
C ARG A 60 -16.73 9.23 -15.32
N ALA A 61 -17.79 8.45 -15.45
CA ALA A 61 -18.76 8.19 -14.41
C ALA A 61 -18.76 6.71 -14.02
N ASP A 62 -18.77 6.42 -12.72
CA ASP A 62 -18.93 5.07 -12.20
C ASP A 62 -19.91 4.99 -11.02
N ILE A 63 -20.45 3.80 -10.77
CA ILE A 63 -21.42 3.55 -9.71
C ILE A 63 -21.19 2.22 -8.99
N LYS A 64 -21.41 2.20 -7.68
CA LYS A 64 -21.40 0.98 -6.86
C LYS A 64 -22.25 1.10 -5.61
N PRO A 65 -22.70 -0.02 -5.04
CA PRO A 65 -23.28 -0.02 -3.70
C PRO A 65 -22.26 0.42 -2.65
N LEU A 66 -22.70 1.23 -1.69
CA LEU A 66 -21.89 1.71 -0.57
C LEU A 66 -21.35 0.56 0.30
N VAL A 67 -22.15 -0.50 0.45
CA VAL A 67 -21.83 -1.68 1.27
C VAL A 67 -20.60 -2.43 0.77
N LEU A 68 -20.27 -2.37 -0.53
CA LEU A 68 -19.14 -3.10 -1.08
C LEU A 68 -17.82 -2.67 -0.44
N ASP A 69 -17.63 -1.36 -0.26
CA ASP A 69 -16.42 -0.87 0.38
C ASP A 69 -16.39 -1.26 1.86
N GLU A 70 -17.52 -1.24 2.59
CA GLU A 70 -17.55 -1.67 4.00
C GLU A 70 -17.15 -3.15 4.16
N ILE A 71 -17.60 -4.01 3.25
CA ILE A 71 -17.18 -5.42 3.21
C ILE A 71 -15.68 -5.54 2.92
N LEU A 72 -15.18 -4.80 1.92
CA LEU A 72 -13.76 -4.79 1.57
C LEU A 72 -12.90 -4.37 2.77
N TRP A 73 -13.28 -3.28 3.46
CA TRP A 73 -12.58 -2.82 4.65
C TRP A 73 -12.65 -3.82 5.80
N SER A 74 -13.82 -4.41 6.04
CA SER A 74 -14.00 -5.43 7.09
C SER A 74 -13.15 -6.68 6.85
N ALA A 75 -12.98 -7.08 5.59
CA ALA A 75 -12.15 -8.22 5.22
C ALA A 75 -10.65 -7.90 5.27
N PHE A 76 -10.25 -6.70 4.84
CA PHE A 76 -8.84 -6.37 4.60
C PHE A 76 -8.17 -5.62 5.77
N MET A 77 -8.93 -4.79 6.48
CA MET A 77 -8.48 -3.91 7.55
C MET A 77 -9.51 -3.87 8.69
N PRO A 78 -9.83 -5.02 9.33
CA PRO A 78 -10.88 -5.11 10.33
C PRO A 78 -10.65 -4.22 11.57
N ASP A 79 -9.39 -3.90 11.86
CA ASP A 79 -8.98 -3.20 13.09
C ASP A 79 -8.77 -1.69 12.91
N GLU A 80 -8.97 -1.17 11.69
CA GLU A 80 -8.58 0.19 11.33
C GLU A 80 -9.75 1.16 11.43
N ASP A 81 -9.57 2.25 12.19
CA ASP A 81 -10.55 3.33 12.23
C ASP A 81 -10.39 4.25 11.01
N LEU A 82 -11.37 4.19 10.13
CA LEU A 82 -11.43 5.00 8.92
C LEU A 82 -11.88 6.47 9.15
N GLY A 83 -11.87 6.95 10.39
CA GLY A 83 -12.12 8.35 10.74
C GLY A 83 -13.58 8.77 10.65
N GLY A 84 -14.50 7.83 10.90
CA GLY A 84 -15.95 8.05 10.93
C GLY A 84 -16.64 8.14 9.55
N PRO A 85 -17.99 8.26 9.52
CA PRO A 85 -18.79 8.08 8.30
C PRO A 85 -18.45 9.04 7.14
N ARG A 86 -18.16 10.30 7.45
CA ARG A 86 -17.81 11.31 6.43
C ARG A 86 -16.46 11.03 5.80
N LYS A 87 -15.45 10.63 6.60
CA LYS A 87 -14.13 10.28 6.10
C LYS A 87 -14.18 9.00 5.28
N ARG A 88 -14.94 7.98 5.72
CA ARG A 88 -15.23 6.78 4.93
C ARG A 88 -15.80 7.14 3.57
N LEU A 89 -16.88 7.92 3.52
CA LEU A 89 -17.49 8.32 2.24
C LEU A 89 -16.49 9.03 1.32
N ASN A 90 -15.66 9.93 1.87
CA ASN A 90 -14.62 10.57 1.08
C ASN A 90 -13.61 9.57 0.50
N LEU A 91 -13.18 8.56 1.28
CA LEU A 91 -12.28 7.51 0.80
C LEU A 91 -12.90 6.69 -0.33
N ARG A 92 -14.19 6.33 -0.19
CA ARG A 92 -14.97 5.63 -1.23
C ARG A 92 -14.96 6.38 -2.57
N VAL A 93 -15.07 7.71 -2.51
CA VAL A 93 -15.11 8.60 -3.68
C VAL A 93 -13.73 8.86 -4.28
N THR A 94 -12.69 9.10 -3.46
CA THR A 94 -11.35 9.41 -4.00
C THR A 94 -10.55 8.18 -4.42
N GLY A 95 -11.12 6.97 -4.28
CA GLY A 95 -10.56 5.74 -4.83
C GLY A 95 -9.41 5.12 -4.02
N SER A 96 -9.16 5.60 -2.80
CA SER A 96 -8.10 5.04 -1.96
C SER A 96 -8.59 3.74 -1.34
N PHE A 97 -8.10 2.60 -1.87
CA PHE A 97 -8.43 1.25 -1.39
C PHE A 97 -9.95 0.99 -1.40
N THR A 98 -10.54 0.93 -2.59
CA THR A 98 -11.99 0.77 -2.76
C THR A 98 -12.31 -0.27 -3.82
N VAL A 99 -13.54 -0.79 -3.78
CA VAL A 99 -14.08 -1.63 -4.87
C VAL A 99 -14.38 -0.70 -6.06
N PRO A 100 -13.88 -0.98 -7.27
CA PRO A 100 -14.19 -0.14 -8.44
C PRO A 100 -15.68 -0.20 -8.82
N GLY A 101 -16.30 0.96 -9.10
CA GLY A 101 -17.66 1.02 -9.64
C GLY A 101 -17.79 0.42 -11.04
N LEU A 102 -19.02 0.09 -11.43
CA LEU A 102 -19.37 -0.20 -12.83
C LEU A 102 -19.29 1.09 -13.62
N ASP A 103 -18.75 1.00 -14.83
CA ASP A 103 -18.65 2.15 -15.72
C ASP A 103 -20.05 2.53 -16.23
N LEU A 104 -20.45 3.78 -15.99
CA LEU A 104 -21.69 4.34 -16.51
C LEU A 104 -21.49 4.99 -17.88
N GLY A 105 -20.31 5.57 -18.08
CA GLY A 105 -19.97 6.25 -19.32
C GLY A 105 -18.76 7.16 -19.18
N SER A 106 -18.26 7.60 -20.32
CA SER A 106 -17.21 8.61 -20.40
C SER A 106 -17.35 9.39 -21.70
N ALA A 107 -16.93 10.66 -21.68
CA ALA A 107 -16.84 11.46 -22.89
C ALA A 107 -15.66 12.42 -22.84
N VAL A 108 -15.36 12.98 -24.01
CA VAL A 108 -14.32 14.01 -24.20
C VAL A 108 -14.92 15.13 -25.03
N VAL A 109 -14.87 16.34 -24.49
CA VAL A 109 -15.34 17.57 -25.14
C VAL A 109 -14.16 18.52 -25.30
N GLN A 110 -14.03 19.10 -26.49
CA GLN A 110 -13.10 20.18 -26.78
C GLN A 110 -13.86 21.50 -26.72
N VAL A 111 -13.35 22.44 -25.93
CA VAL A 111 -13.98 23.76 -25.69
C VAL A 111 -12.95 24.83 -26.04
N GLN A 112 -13.31 25.83 -26.85
CA GLN A 112 -12.36 26.91 -27.14
C GLN A 112 -12.13 27.74 -25.86
N LEU A 113 -10.92 28.29 -25.70
CA LEU A 113 -10.59 29.10 -24.50
C LEU A 113 -11.48 30.34 -24.33
N THR A 114 -12.06 30.83 -25.43
CA THR A 114 -12.99 31.96 -25.44
C THR A 114 -14.42 31.59 -25.08
N ASP A 115 -14.76 30.30 -25.12
CA ASP A 115 -16.12 29.83 -24.87
C ASP A 115 -16.40 29.79 -23.36
N ASP A 116 -17.66 30.02 -23.00
CA ASP A 116 -18.08 29.90 -21.61
C ASP A 116 -18.06 28.41 -21.16
N PRO A 117 -17.26 28.04 -20.13
CA PRO A 117 -17.23 26.67 -19.62
C PRO A 117 -18.58 26.20 -19.07
N VAL A 118 -19.52 27.11 -18.73
CA VAL A 118 -20.82 26.74 -18.14
C VAL A 118 -21.59 25.76 -19.00
N ALA A 119 -21.64 25.93 -20.33
CA ALA A 119 -22.40 25.04 -21.20
C ALA A 119 -21.85 23.60 -21.18
N ALA A 120 -20.53 23.45 -21.33
CA ALA A 120 -19.86 22.14 -21.31
C ALA A 120 -19.98 21.44 -19.95
N VAL A 121 -19.79 22.19 -18.86
CA VAL A 121 -19.96 21.67 -17.50
C VAL A 121 -21.42 21.26 -17.23
N THR A 122 -22.38 22.06 -17.67
CA THR A 122 -23.81 21.77 -17.52
C THR A 122 -24.22 20.51 -18.28
N ALA A 123 -23.72 20.34 -19.51
CA ALA A 123 -23.96 19.16 -20.32
C ALA A 123 -23.37 17.90 -19.67
N MET A 124 -22.10 17.95 -19.25
CA MET A 124 -21.43 16.85 -18.53
C MET A 124 -22.21 16.42 -17.28
N LEU A 125 -22.62 17.37 -16.45
CA LEU A 125 -23.37 17.06 -15.23
C LEU A 125 -24.77 16.49 -15.55
N ALA A 126 -25.42 16.94 -16.64
CA ALA A 126 -26.74 16.44 -17.03
C ALA A 126 -26.66 14.99 -17.54
N GLU A 127 -25.61 14.67 -18.29
CA GLU A 127 -25.33 13.31 -18.71
C GLU A 127 -25.03 12.40 -17.51
N PHE A 128 -24.22 12.85 -16.55
CA PHE A 128 -23.99 12.12 -15.30
C PHE A 128 -25.29 11.85 -14.52
N ASP A 129 -26.17 12.86 -14.40
CA ASP A 129 -27.46 12.70 -13.73
C ASP A 129 -28.36 11.68 -14.47
N CYS A 130 -28.38 11.72 -15.80
CA CYS A 130 -29.17 10.82 -16.65
C CYS A 130 -28.68 9.36 -16.51
N LEU A 131 -27.38 9.13 -16.73
CA LEU A 131 -26.77 7.79 -16.63
C LEU A 131 -26.97 7.19 -15.25
N THR A 132 -26.83 8.00 -14.20
CA THR A 132 -27.05 7.54 -12.82
C THR A 132 -28.50 7.15 -12.59
N ALA A 133 -29.45 7.99 -13.04
CA ALA A 133 -30.89 7.72 -12.86
C ALA A 133 -31.34 6.46 -13.64
N GLU A 134 -30.87 6.30 -14.87
CA GLU A 134 -31.13 5.11 -15.69
C GLU A 134 -30.59 3.84 -15.03
N PHE A 135 -29.36 3.88 -14.53
CA PHE A 135 -28.76 2.74 -13.85
C PHE A 135 -29.52 2.36 -12.59
N VAL A 136 -29.83 3.34 -11.72
CA VAL A 136 -30.56 3.07 -10.46
C VAL A 136 -31.97 2.56 -10.74
N ALA A 137 -32.64 3.05 -11.79
CA ALA A 137 -33.95 2.54 -12.20
C ALA A 137 -33.88 1.08 -12.68
N ALA A 138 -32.83 0.70 -13.42
CA ALA A 138 -32.62 -0.67 -13.89
C ALA A 138 -32.11 -1.62 -12.80
N HIS A 139 -31.37 -1.09 -11.81
CA HIS A 139 -30.71 -1.86 -10.76
C HIS A 139 -30.98 -1.22 -9.39
N PRO A 140 -32.21 -1.33 -8.84
CA PRO A 140 -32.61 -0.58 -7.65
C PRO A 140 -31.91 -1.02 -6.36
N ASP A 141 -31.34 -2.22 -6.32
CA ASP A 141 -30.72 -2.81 -5.14
C ASP A 141 -29.43 -3.58 -5.47
N VAL A 142 -28.79 -4.10 -4.42
CA VAL A 142 -27.51 -4.82 -4.52
C VAL A 142 -27.64 -6.14 -5.28
N GLU A 143 -28.80 -6.80 -5.24
CA GLU A 143 -29.03 -8.04 -5.98
C GLU A 143 -29.13 -7.76 -7.49
N ALA A 144 -29.83 -6.69 -7.87
CA ALA A 144 -29.90 -6.23 -9.25
C ALA A 144 -28.54 -5.72 -9.74
N TYR A 145 -27.72 -5.11 -8.87
CA TYR A 145 -26.33 -4.76 -9.17
C TYR A 145 -25.48 -6.01 -9.44
N LEU A 146 -25.57 -7.04 -8.61
CA LEU A 146 -24.84 -8.31 -8.80
C LEU A 146 -25.17 -8.92 -10.17
N LYS A 147 -26.44 -8.92 -10.57
CA LYS A 147 -26.86 -9.37 -11.91
C LYS A 147 -26.21 -8.55 -13.03
N ALA A 148 -26.09 -7.22 -12.86
CA ALA A 148 -25.37 -6.37 -13.81
C ALA A 148 -23.87 -6.72 -13.90
N VAL A 149 -23.24 -7.04 -12.78
CA VAL A 149 -21.83 -7.47 -12.73
C VAL A 149 -21.64 -8.83 -13.44
N GLN A 150 -22.55 -9.77 -13.20
CA GLN A 150 -22.51 -11.10 -13.82
C GLN A 150 -22.86 -11.09 -15.31
N ALA A 151 -23.56 -10.06 -15.78
CA ALA A 151 -23.87 -9.85 -17.19
C ALA A 151 -22.72 -9.19 -17.98
N LEU A 152 -21.59 -8.87 -17.35
CA LEU A 152 -20.43 -8.33 -18.05
C LEU A 152 -19.92 -9.33 -19.11
N PRO A 153 -19.37 -8.83 -20.24
CA PRO A 153 -18.78 -9.70 -21.27
C PRO A 153 -17.72 -10.65 -20.70
N ALA A 154 -17.64 -11.87 -21.22
CA ALA A 154 -16.76 -12.91 -20.69
C ALA A 154 -15.28 -12.46 -20.63
N GLU A 155 -14.82 -11.70 -21.62
CA GLU A 155 -13.46 -11.16 -21.64
C GLU A 155 -13.19 -10.13 -20.54
N GLN A 156 -14.22 -9.43 -20.06
CA GLN A 156 -14.13 -8.48 -18.96
C GLN A 156 -14.36 -9.15 -17.61
N ALA A 157 -15.21 -10.17 -17.55
CA ALA A 157 -15.55 -10.87 -16.31
C ALA A 157 -14.31 -11.44 -15.60
N VAL A 158 -13.29 -11.86 -16.37
CA VAL A 158 -12.02 -12.39 -15.83
C VAL A 158 -11.07 -11.32 -15.31
N TRP A 159 -11.34 -10.03 -15.53
CA TRP A 159 -10.47 -8.97 -15.00
C TRP A 159 -10.55 -8.95 -13.47
N SER A 160 -9.40 -8.89 -12.80
CA SER A 160 -9.33 -9.00 -11.33
C SER A 160 -10.18 -7.94 -10.61
N ARG A 161 -10.41 -6.77 -11.23
CA ARG A 161 -11.32 -5.73 -10.70
C ARG A 161 -12.80 -6.11 -10.78
N ASN A 162 -13.21 -6.78 -11.84
CA ASN A 162 -14.58 -7.26 -12.02
C ASN A 162 -14.85 -8.48 -11.14
N ARG A 163 -13.86 -9.37 -10.99
CA ARG A 163 -13.90 -10.47 -9.99
C ARG A 163 -13.99 -9.95 -8.56
N LEU A 164 -13.20 -8.95 -8.19
CA LEU A 164 -13.32 -8.30 -6.89
C LEU A 164 -14.75 -7.79 -6.65
N ARG A 165 -15.32 -7.09 -7.64
CA ARG A 165 -16.68 -6.57 -7.56
C ARG A 165 -17.71 -7.68 -7.38
N GLU A 166 -17.59 -8.77 -8.13
CA GLU A 166 -18.49 -9.92 -8.05
C GLU A 166 -18.43 -10.60 -6.68
N ILE A 167 -17.22 -10.94 -6.19
CA ILE A 167 -17.02 -11.59 -4.88
C ILE A 167 -17.64 -10.74 -3.77
N VAL A 168 -17.37 -9.44 -3.75
CA VAL A 168 -17.89 -8.55 -2.71
C VAL A 168 -19.40 -8.36 -2.84
N SER A 169 -19.95 -8.35 -4.06
CA SER A 169 -21.40 -8.26 -4.29
C SER A 169 -22.12 -9.53 -3.83
N LEU A 170 -21.54 -10.71 -4.04
CA LEU A 170 -22.04 -11.98 -3.51
C LEU A 170 -22.11 -11.96 -1.97
N ILE A 171 -21.05 -11.49 -1.30
CA ILE A 171 -21.06 -11.30 0.16
C ILE A 171 -22.19 -10.35 0.58
N ALA A 172 -22.38 -9.25 -0.15
CA ALA A 172 -23.35 -8.22 0.17
C ALA A 172 -24.81 -8.72 0.08
N VAL A 173 -25.10 -9.67 -0.81
CA VAL A 173 -26.44 -10.30 -0.93
C VAL A 173 -26.60 -11.54 -0.04
N GLY A 174 -25.59 -11.89 0.77
CA GLY A 174 -25.63 -13.02 1.69
C GLY A 174 -25.13 -14.35 1.11
N GLU A 175 -24.65 -14.37 -0.13
CA GLU A 175 -24.15 -15.56 -0.84
C GLU A 175 -22.67 -15.82 -0.51
N ARG A 176 -22.36 -15.98 0.78
CA ARG A 176 -20.97 -16.12 1.28
C ARG A 176 -20.26 -17.34 0.73
N ASP A 177 -20.95 -18.47 0.62
CA ASP A 177 -20.34 -19.72 0.11
C ASP A 177 -19.92 -19.57 -1.36
N ALA A 178 -20.78 -18.96 -2.18
CA ALA A 178 -20.47 -18.67 -3.58
C ALA A 178 -19.31 -17.67 -3.71
N ALA A 179 -19.29 -16.63 -2.87
CA ALA A 179 -18.19 -15.67 -2.83
C ALA A 179 -16.85 -16.33 -2.46
N GLY A 180 -16.85 -17.19 -1.43
CA GLY A 180 -15.69 -17.94 -0.98
C GLY A 180 -15.18 -18.89 -2.06
N ALA A 181 -16.08 -19.66 -2.70
CA ALA A 181 -15.74 -20.57 -3.77
C ALA A 181 -15.14 -19.83 -4.99
N LEU A 182 -15.69 -18.67 -5.36
CA LEU A 182 -15.15 -17.85 -6.44
C LEU A 182 -13.74 -17.33 -6.10
N ALA A 183 -13.54 -16.82 -4.88
CA ALA A 183 -12.22 -16.36 -4.42
C ALA A 183 -11.18 -17.50 -4.40
N ASP A 184 -11.56 -18.68 -3.89
CA ASP A 184 -10.70 -19.88 -3.88
C ASP A 184 -10.35 -20.33 -5.31
N ALA A 185 -11.30 -20.27 -6.25
CA ALA A 185 -11.06 -20.62 -7.65
C ALA A 185 -10.08 -19.66 -8.34
N GLU A 186 -10.14 -18.35 -8.06
CA GLU A 186 -9.16 -17.38 -8.57
C GLU A 186 -7.77 -17.63 -7.96
N LEU A 187 -7.67 -17.88 -6.65
CA LEU A 187 -6.41 -18.22 -6.00
C LEU A 187 -5.78 -19.51 -6.58
N ALA A 188 -6.60 -20.51 -6.88
CA ALA A 188 -6.14 -21.75 -7.52
C ALA A 188 -5.56 -21.54 -8.93
N ARG A 189 -5.93 -20.44 -9.60
CA ARG A 189 -5.34 -20.02 -10.89
C ARG A 189 -4.10 -19.13 -10.75
N GLY A 190 -3.70 -18.81 -9.52
CA GLY A 190 -2.61 -17.87 -9.24
C GLY A 190 -3.02 -16.40 -9.30
N GLU A 191 -4.32 -16.10 -9.36
CA GLU A 191 -4.83 -14.73 -9.31
C GLU A 191 -4.97 -14.27 -7.85
N HIS A 192 -4.47 -13.07 -7.57
CA HIS A 192 -4.40 -12.50 -6.22
C HIS A 192 -5.33 -11.27 -6.05
N GLY A 193 -5.97 -10.84 -7.13
CA GLY A 193 -6.79 -9.64 -7.15
C GLY A 193 -5.99 -8.35 -7.33
N PRO A 194 -6.66 -7.20 -7.44
CA PRO A 194 -6.04 -5.93 -7.82
C PRO A 194 -5.26 -5.24 -6.70
N MET A 195 -5.24 -5.80 -5.47
CA MET A 195 -4.59 -5.19 -4.32
C MET A 195 -4.07 -6.25 -3.33
N SER A 196 -3.01 -5.88 -2.62
CA SER A 196 -2.42 -6.71 -1.56
C SER A 196 -1.88 -5.83 -0.45
N GLY A 197 -1.93 -6.34 0.78
CA GLY A 197 -1.46 -5.65 1.97
C GLY A 197 -0.56 -6.55 2.81
N PRO A 198 -0.17 -6.09 4.00
CA PRO A 198 0.71 -6.85 4.90
C PRO A 198 0.16 -8.22 5.30
N ARG A 199 -1.17 -8.36 5.37
CA ARG A 199 -1.86 -9.59 5.79
C ARG A 199 -2.18 -10.57 4.66
N GLY A 200 -2.01 -10.19 3.40
CA GLY A 200 -2.34 -11.04 2.26
C GLY A 200 -2.83 -10.29 1.03
N SER A 201 -3.18 -11.06 0.00
CA SER A 201 -3.84 -10.53 -1.20
C SER A 201 -5.35 -10.36 -0.98
N VAL A 202 -6.02 -9.50 -1.75
CA VAL A 202 -7.45 -9.24 -1.51
C VAL A 202 -8.32 -10.48 -1.74
N PHE A 203 -8.00 -11.33 -2.72
CA PHE A 203 -8.77 -12.56 -2.92
C PHE A 203 -8.54 -13.58 -1.80
N GLU A 204 -7.33 -13.65 -1.27
CA GLU A 204 -7.02 -14.46 -0.10
C GLU A 204 -7.84 -14.01 1.12
N LEU A 205 -7.84 -12.71 1.42
CA LEU A 205 -8.57 -12.18 2.57
C LEU A 205 -10.08 -12.31 2.40
N LEU A 206 -10.62 -12.13 1.19
CA LEU A 206 -12.04 -12.34 0.92
C LEU A 206 -12.44 -13.81 0.99
N SER A 207 -11.58 -14.74 0.54
CA SER A 207 -11.78 -16.18 0.71
C SER A 207 -11.88 -16.53 2.20
N VAL A 208 -10.92 -16.07 3.01
CA VAL A 208 -10.90 -16.29 4.46
C VAL A 208 -12.13 -15.67 5.12
N TYR A 209 -12.48 -14.43 4.74
CA TYR A 209 -13.64 -13.72 5.26
C TYR A 209 -14.95 -14.51 5.03
N CYS A 210 -15.06 -15.30 3.97
CA CYS A 210 -16.24 -16.12 3.71
C CYS A 210 -16.30 -17.42 4.54
N LYS A 211 -15.20 -17.83 5.20
CA LYS A 211 -15.10 -19.09 5.95
C LYS A 211 -15.64 -18.97 7.38
N PRO A 212 -15.90 -20.09 8.09
CA PRO A 212 -16.30 -20.07 9.49
C PRO A 212 -15.33 -19.29 10.40
N ALA A 213 -15.83 -18.81 11.53
CA ALA A 213 -15.08 -17.95 12.45
C ALA A 213 -13.80 -18.64 12.98
N GLU A 214 -13.82 -19.96 13.16
CA GLU A 214 -12.66 -20.72 13.62
C GLU A 214 -11.52 -20.68 12.59
N VAL A 215 -11.86 -20.79 11.30
CA VAL A 215 -10.89 -20.73 10.19
C VAL A 215 -10.33 -19.31 10.04
N GLN A 216 -11.18 -18.30 10.23
CA GLN A 216 -10.73 -16.91 10.25
C GLN A 216 -9.76 -16.66 11.41
N ALA A 217 -10.09 -17.11 12.62
CA ALA A 217 -9.25 -16.96 13.80
C ALA A 217 -7.88 -17.65 13.61
N GLU A 218 -7.86 -18.87 13.05
CA GLU A 218 -6.61 -19.57 12.72
C GLU A 218 -5.76 -18.78 11.70
N TYR A 219 -6.40 -18.21 10.68
CA TYR A 219 -5.71 -17.37 9.69
C TYR A 219 -5.13 -16.11 10.32
N TRP A 220 -5.89 -15.42 11.18
CA TRP A 220 -5.43 -14.20 11.85
C TRP A 220 -4.27 -14.49 12.81
N ALA A 221 -4.33 -15.58 13.57
CA ALA A 221 -3.23 -16.01 14.44
C ALA A 221 -1.95 -16.31 13.63
N LYS A 222 -2.07 -16.91 12.44
CA LYS A 222 -0.93 -17.17 11.54
C LYS A 222 -0.40 -15.92 10.84
N THR A 223 -1.21 -14.87 10.74
CA THR A 223 -0.85 -13.61 10.07
C THR A 223 -0.63 -12.46 11.05
N GLU A 224 -0.54 -12.76 12.34
CA GLU A 224 -0.11 -11.86 13.38
C GLU A 224 1.29 -11.31 13.02
N PRO A 225 1.47 -9.99 12.96
CA PRO A 225 2.77 -9.41 12.75
C PRO A 225 3.75 -9.80 13.85
N THR A 226 4.92 -10.29 13.46
CA THR A 226 6.00 -10.66 14.39
C THR A 226 7.16 -9.67 14.33
N HIS A 227 7.31 -8.90 13.25
CA HIS A 227 8.40 -7.94 13.10
C HIS A 227 7.92 -6.62 12.50
N ARG A 228 8.72 -5.57 12.74
CA ARG A 228 8.68 -4.31 12.01
C ARG A 228 9.90 -4.20 11.12
N LEU A 229 9.69 -3.81 9.87
CA LEU A 229 10.73 -3.48 8.92
C LEU A 229 10.70 -1.97 8.68
N THR A 230 11.78 -1.30 9.05
CA THR A 230 11.94 0.15 8.95
C THR A 230 12.92 0.47 7.83
N PHE A 231 12.46 1.23 6.86
CA PHE A 231 13.26 1.83 5.79
C PHE A 231 13.72 3.19 6.25
N VAL A 232 15.02 3.46 6.14
CA VAL A 232 15.58 4.76 6.52
C VAL A 232 16.04 5.48 5.27
N SER A 233 15.49 6.68 5.08
CA SER A 233 15.85 7.60 4.01
C SER A 233 16.25 8.97 4.56
N ALA A 234 17.24 9.60 3.93
CA ALA A 234 17.68 10.94 4.30
C ALA A 234 16.62 12.01 3.95
N THR A 235 15.79 11.79 2.92
CA THR A 235 14.83 12.80 2.43
C THR A 235 13.38 12.53 2.80
N ARG A 236 12.98 11.26 2.99
CA ARG A 236 11.57 10.87 3.16
C ARG A 236 11.16 10.59 4.60
N GLY A 237 12.12 10.61 5.53
CA GLY A 237 11.92 10.11 6.88
C GLY A 237 11.75 8.58 6.91
N PRO A 238 11.70 7.97 8.10
CA PRO A 238 11.59 6.53 8.22
C PRO A 238 10.18 6.04 7.86
N ILE A 239 10.11 4.96 7.06
CA ILE A 239 8.86 4.26 6.76
C ILE A 239 8.90 2.92 7.46
N THR A 240 7.89 2.60 8.26
CA THR A 240 7.80 1.31 8.97
C THR A 240 6.64 0.50 8.43
N ILE A 241 6.90 -0.77 8.12
CA ILE A 241 5.87 -1.76 7.80
C ILE A 241 5.93 -2.92 8.80
N LYS A 242 4.81 -3.60 8.97
CA LYS A 242 4.70 -4.81 9.80
C LYS A 242 4.81 -6.06 8.93
N LEU A 243 5.55 -7.05 9.39
CA LEU A 243 5.75 -8.33 8.72
C LEU A 243 5.22 -9.46 9.60
N ALA A 244 4.45 -10.39 9.00
CA ALA A 244 3.93 -11.59 9.66
C ALA A 244 4.78 -12.81 9.31
N ALA A 245 5.15 -13.61 10.31
CA ALA A 245 6.06 -14.75 10.13
C ALA A 245 5.62 -15.67 8.97
N GLY A 246 6.56 -16.09 8.13
CA GLY A 246 6.29 -16.97 6.98
C GLY A 246 5.57 -16.32 5.80
N ARG A 247 5.34 -15.00 5.84
CA ARG A 247 4.75 -14.22 4.72
C ARG A 247 5.77 -13.39 3.94
N GLU A 248 7.06 -13.59 4.17
CA GLU A 248 8.08 -12.97 3.34
C GLU A 248 7.95 -13.47 1.90
N ARG A 249 7.62 -12.57 0.97
CA ARG A 249 7.75 -12.90 -0.46
C ARG A 249 9.24 -13.04 -0.74
N GLY A 250 9.66 -14.20 -1.25
CA GLY A 250 11.06 -14.48 -1.56
C GLY A 250 11.75 -13.30 -2.27
N GLY A 251 12.89 -12.87 -1.75
CA GLY A 251 13.66 -11.73 -2.29
C GLY A 251 13.18 -10.33 -1.90
N SER A 252 12.24 -10.19 -0.95
CA SER A 252 11.77 -8.88 -0.46
C SER A 252 12.92 -8.03 0.11
N PHE A 253 13.72 -8.58 1.02
CA PHE A 253 14.85 -7.86 1.63
C PHE A 253 15.90 -7.46 0.58
N GLY A 254 16.30 -8.41 -0.29
CA GLY A 254 17.29 -8.13 -1.33
C GLY A 254 16.85 -7.06 -2.33
N ARG A 255 15.54 -6.96 -2.65
CA ARG A 255 15.03 -5.87 -3.49
C ARG A 255 15.29 -4.50 -2.87
N HIS A 256 15.11 -4.37 -1.56
CA HIS A 256 15.31 -3.11 -0.85
C HIS A 256 16.79 -2.78 -0.67
N LEU A 257 17.59 -3.77 -0.27
CA LEU A 257 19.04 -3.61 -0.12
C LEU A 257 19.72 -3.17 -1.42
N ARG A 258 19.25 -3.63 -2.59
CA ARG A 258 19.74 -3.19 -3.91
C ARG A 258 19.50 -1.71 -4.19
N GLN A 259 18.59 -1.06 -3.48
CA GLN A 259 18.28 0.37 -3.65
C GLN A 259 19.23 1.27 -2.86
N PHE A 260 20.07 0.70 -1.99
CA PHE A 260 21.03 1.47 -1.21
C PHE A 260 21.99 2.24 -2.10
N ASN A 261 22.17 3.52 -1.77
CA ASN A 261 23.05 4.43 -2.50
C ASN A 261 23.89 5.32 -1.58
N GLY A 262 23.82 5.09 -0.25
CA GLY A 262 24.61 5.81 0.76
C GLY A 262 24.22 7.28 0.96
N ARG A 263 23.18 7.77 0.27
CA ARG A 263 22.79 9.18 0.25
C ARG A 263 21.33 9.40 0.64
N ASP A 264 20.41 8.75 -0.06
CA ASP A 264 18.98 8.85 0.22
C ASP A 264 18.48 7.58 0.87
N ASP A 265 18.37 6.47 0.14
CA ASP A 265 18.07 5.16 0.71
C ASP A 265 19.38 4.52 1.16
N PHE A 266 19.54 4.29 2.47
CA PHE A 266 20.84 3.87 3.01
C PHE A 266 20.78 2.86 4.16
N ALA A 267 19.62 2.67 4.81
CA ALA A 267 19.52 1.68 5.87
C ALA A 267 18.15 0.98 5.93
N LEU A 268 18.19 -0.24 6.47
CA LEU A 268 17.06 -1.15 6.65
C LEU A 268 17.18 -1.79 8.02
N ILE A 269 16.13 -1.72 8.84
CA ILE A 269 16.14 -2.24 10.21
C ILE A 269 14.98 -3.22 10.37
N LEU A 270 15.27 -4.42 10.87
CA LEU A 270 14.30 -5.46 11.18
C LEU A 270 14.29 -5.70 12.69
N THR A 271 13.14 -5.41 13.32
CA THR A 271 12.97 -5.47 14.78
C THR A 271 11.81 -6.40 15.12
N PRO A 272 11.97 -7.41 15.99
CA PRO A 272 10.86 -8.20 16.52
C PRO A 272 9.86 -7.31 17.29
N ILE A 273 8.58 -7.58 17.13
CA ILE A 273 7.54 -6.86 17.87
C ILE A 273 7.53 -7.36 19.31
N GLY A 274 7.65 -6.44 20.27
CA GLY A 274 7.71 -6.77 21.70
C GLY A 274 9.13 -6.89 22.26
N ASP A 275 10.16 -6.80 21.42
CA ASP A 275 11.57 -6.76 21.81
C ASP A 275 12.30 -5.67 21.02
N GLU A 276 12.31 -4.45 21.59
CA GLU A 276 12.94 -3.28 20.97
C GLU A 276 14.48 -3.29 21.09
N ASP A 277 15.02 -4.12 21.99
CA ASP A 277 16.46 -4.21 22.23
C ASP A 277 17.16 -5.19 21.31
N THR A 278 16.41 -6.09 20.67
CA THR A 278 16.91 -6.96 19.61
C THR A 278 16.56 -6.41 18.23
N TYR A 279 17.54 -6.19 17.36
CA TYR A 279 17.28 -5.86 15.96
C TYR A 279 18.45 -6.26 15.05
N LEU A 280 18.13 -6.46 13.78
CA LEU A 280 19.10 -6.57 12.70
C LEU A 280 19.03 -5.31 11.83
N GLN A 281 20.16 -4.68 11.58
CA GLN A 281 20.26 -3.48 10.76
C GLN A 281 21.26 -3.71 9.63
N ALA A 282 20.92 -3.25 8.43
CA ALA A 282 21.86 -3.08 7.34
C ALA A 282 21.99 -1.60 7.02
N ALA A 283 23.21 -1.16 6.72
CA ALA A 283 23.48 0.15 6.15
C ALA A 283 24.47 0.02 4.98
N GLY A 284 24.33 0.83 3.93
CA GLY A 284 25.20 0.68 2.77
C GLY A 284 25.20 1.83 1.78
N SER A 285 26.27 1.87 0.99
CA SER A 285 26.49 2.83 -0.09
C SER A 285 26.23 2.28 -1.49
N GLY A 286 25.95 0.98 -1.60
CA GLY A 286 25.70 0.30 -2.87
C GLY A 286 25.44 -1.20 -2.69
N PRO A 287 25.09 -1.93 -3.76
CA PRO A 287 24.70 -3.34 -3.69
C PRO A 287 25.81 -4.30 -3.27
N ASP A 288 27.08 -3.89 -3.32
CA ASP A 288 28.28 -4.63 -2.91
C ASP A 288 29.03 -3.95 -1.75
N ARG A 289 28.37 -2.99 -1.08
CA ARG A 289 28.91 -2.17 0.01
C ARG A 289 27.87 -2.03 1.11
N ILE A 290 27.55 -3.16 1.74
CA ILE A 290 26.58 -3.24 2.85
C ILE A 290 27.29 -3.76 4.09
N THR A 291 27.12 -3.10 5.22
CA THR A 291 27.45 -3.67 6.53
C THR A 291 26.18 -4.07 7.26
N VAL A 292 26.26 -5.14 8.05
CA VAL A 292 25.13 -5.67 8.82
C VAL A 292 25.50 -5.71 10.30
N GLU A 293 24.60 -5.22 11.14
CA GLU A 293 24.77 -5.13 12.58
C GLU A 293 23.60 -5.79 13.29
N ILE A 294 23.87 -6.50 14.39
CA ILE A 294 22.83 -7.04 15.28
C ILE A 294 22.98 -6.45 16.67
N ARG A 295 21.89 -5.94 17.24
CA ARG A 295 21.80 -5.68 18.68
C ARG A 295 21.03 -6.82 19.33
N LYS A 296 21.52 -7.30 20.48
CA LYS A 296 20.85 -8.32 21.30
C LYS A 296 21.22 -8.19 22.77
N PRO A 297 20.41 -8.72 23.70
CA PRO A 297 20.77 -8.83 25.11
C PRO A 297 22.07 -9.61 25.34
N GLY A 298 22.80 -9.23 26.39
CA GLY A 298 24.09 -9.82 26.78
C GLY A 298 25.18 -8.77 27.03
N GLY A 299 26.42 -9.24 27.23
CA GLY A 299 27.57 -8.37 27.41
C GLY A 299 27.93 -8.07 28.86
N GLN A 300 27.51 -8.90 29.80
CA GLN A 300 27.80 -8.77 31.23
C GLN A 300 29.32 -8.72 31.51
N GLN A 301 30.14 -9.36 30.67
CA GLN A 301 31.60 -9.28 30.74
C GLN A 301 32.16 -7.86 30.48
N TRP A 302 31.38 -6.99 29.85
CA TRP A 302 31.68 -5.57 29.62
C TRP A 302 30.84 -4.65 30.51
N GLY A 303 30.06 -5.18 31.45
CA GLY A 303 29.20 -4.40 32.34
C GLY A 303 27.96 -3.81 31.68
N VAL A 304 27.52 -4.35 30.54
CA VAL A 304 26.34 -3.88 29.77
C VAL A 304 25.25 -4.96 29.71
N GLU A 305 24.02 -4.55 29.43
CA GLU A 305 22.85 -5.44 29.30
C GLU A 305 22.52 -5.84 27.87
N SER A 306 22.94 -5.03 26.89
CA SER A 306 22.82 -5.36 25.47
C SER A 306 24.04 -4.87 24.71
N VAL A 307 24.35 -5.55 23.60
CA VAL A 307 25.50 -5.25 22.76
C VAL A 307 25.08 -5.20 21.30
N ARG A 308 25.56 -4.20 20.58
CA ARG A 308 25.54 -4.12 19.13
C ARG A 308 26.84 -4.70 18.58
N TYR A 309 26.69 -5.70 17.73
CA TYR A 309 27.77 -6.38 17.04
C TYR A 309 27.74 -6.02 15.56
N VAL A 310 28.92 -5.80 14.96
CA VAL A 310 29.09 -5.82 13.51
C VAL A 310 29.27 -7.27 13.10
N ILE A 311 28.47 -7.71 12.13
CA ILE A 311 28.51 -9.07 11.59
C ILE A 311 29.57 -9.14 10.50
N GLY A 312 30.35 -10.21 10.47
CA GLY A 312 31.29 -10.49 9.40
C GLY A 312 31.24 -11.94 8.93
N HIS A 313 31.82 -12.18 7.75
CA HIS A 313 32.11 -13.51 7.23
C HIS A 313 33.07 -14.26 8.17
N PRO A 314 33.01 -15.61 8.21
CA PRO A 314 33.95 -16.40 8.99
C PRO A 314 35.41 -16.15 8.57
N GLY A 315 36.31 -16.11 9.56
CA GLY A 315 37.74 -16.39 9.33
C GLY A 315 38.72 -15.21 9.21
N LEU A 316 38.45 -14.01 9.76
CA LEU A 316 39.42 -12.90 9.72
C LEU A 316 39.45 -12.06 11.01
N ASP A 317 39.74 -12.71 12.14
CA ASP A 317 40.01 -12.02 13.41
C ASP A 317 41.24 -11.11 13.28
N GLY A 318 41.09 -9.83 13.63
CA GLY A 318 42.20 -8.87 13.73
C GLY A 318 42.53 -8.06 12.46
N SER A 319 41.72 -8.16 11.40
CA SER A 319 41.88 -7.28 10.22
C SER A 319 41.59 -5.80 10.53
N ALA A 320 42.24 -4.90 9.77
CA ALA A 320 42.10 -3.45 9.94
C ALA A 320 40.70 -2.95 9.54
N LEU A 321 40.25 -1.85 10.15
CA LEU A 321 39.03 -1.13 9.78
C LEU A 321 39.32 -0.19 8.62
N ASP A 322 39.43 -0.73 7.41
CA ASP A 322 39.88 0.01 6.22
C ASP A 322 38.84 0.09 5.09
N GLN A 323 37.66 -0.51 5.26
CA GLN A 323 36.56 -0.39 4.30
C GLN A 323 35.59 0.70 4.74
N ALA A 324 35.38 1.68 3.88
CA ALA A 324 34.43 2.76 4.11
C ALA A 324 33.03 2.37 3.62
N ILE A 325 32.05 2.50 4.50
CA ILE A 325 30.62 2.54 4.16
C ILE A 325 30.17 3.99 4.27
N GLU A 326 29.89 4.62 3.13
CA GLU A 326 29.41 6.00 3.06
C GLU A 326 27.93 6.08 3.42
N LEU A 327 27.61 6.87 4.44
CA LEU A 327 26.25 7.17 4.89
C LEU A 327 25.99 8.68 4.73
N PRO A 328 24.73 9.14 4.76
CA PRO A 328 24.41 10.52 4.38
C PRO A 328 25.08 11.59 5.27
N THR A 329 25.36 11.26 6.53
CA THR A 329 25.93 12.17 7.52
C THR A 329 27.23 11.68 8.15
N SER A 330 27.73 10.51 7.75
CA SER A 330 28.92 9.91 8.35
C SER A 330 29.56 8.86 7.43
N THR A 331 30.78 8.45 7.75
CA THR A 331 31.43 7.30 7.13
C THR A 331 31.70 6.27 8.22
N GLN A 332 31.22 5.05 8.03
CA GLN A 332 31.50 3.94 8.93
C GLN A 332 32.67 3.13 8.39
N MET A 333 33.71 2.97 9.20
CA MET A 333 34.86 2.12 8.86
C MET A 333 34.64 0.71 9.40
N VAL A 334 34.70 -0.28 8.51
CA VAL A 334 34.50 -1.71 8.81
C VAL A 334 35.65 -2.54 8.25
N ARG A 335 35.74 -3.80 8.68
CA ARG A 335 36.70 -4.76 8.12
C ARG A 335 36.22 -5.24 6.75
N ALA A 336 37.13 -5.69 5.89
CA ALA A 336 36.77 -6.35 4.64
C ALA A 336 35.82 -7.54 4.82
N ALA A 337 35.97 -8.29 5.91
CA ALA A 337 35.08 -9.40 6.27
C ALA A 337 33.67 -8.94 6.69
N GLU A 338 33.47 -7.66 7.01
CA GLU A 338 32.20 -7.09 7.49
C GLU A 338 31.42 -6.39 6.36
N VAL A 339 31.89 -6.54 5.12
CA VAL A 339 31.23 -6.05 3.91
C VAL A 339 30.51 -7.21 3.22
N PHE A 340 29.22 -7.01 2.98
CA PHE A 340 28.33 -7.94 2.30
C PHE A 340 27.88 -7.34 0.97
N ASP A 341 27.65 -8.23 0.01
CA ASP A 341 26.77 -7.92 -1.09
C ASP A 341 25.30 -8.05 -0.66
N THR A 342 24.40 -7.64 -1.55
CA THR A 342 22.97 -7.63 -1.30
C THR A 342 22.42 -9.03 -1.03
N ASP A 343 22.90 -10.05 -1.74
CA ASP A 343 22.32 -11.39 -1.63
C ASP A 343 22.73 -12.04 -0.30
N ALA A 344 23.98 -11.86 0.11
CA ALA A 344 24.46 -12.32 1.41
C ALA A 344 23.79 -11.57 2.58
N ALA A 345 23.64 -10.24 2.49
CA ALA A 345 22.91 -9.48 3.49
C ALA A 345 21.42 -9.87 3.55
N ALA A 346 20.78 -10.10 2.40
CA ALA A 346 19.39 -10.56 2.35
C ALA A 346 19.19 -11.95 2.97
N ALA A 347 20.18 -12.84 2.83
CA ALA A 347 20.17 -14.15 3.49
C ALA A 347 20.16 -13.99 5.03
N LEU A 348 21.02 -13.12 5.57
CA LEU A 348 21.04 -12.83 7.02
C LEU A 348 19.70 -12.28 7.52
N PHE A 349 19.09 -11.35 6.79
CA PHE A 349 17.75 -10.84 7.13
C PHE A 349 16.69 -11.94 7.09
N THR A 350 16.76 -12.84 6.11
CA THR A 350 15.82 -13.95 5.98
C THR A 350 15.96 -14.94 7.14
N ASP A 351 17.20 -15.29 7.51
CA ASP A 351 17.49 -16.21 8.60
C ASP A 351 17.08 -15.61 9.95
N PHE A 352 17.45 -14.36 10.21
CA PHE A 352 17.05 -13.65 11.41
C PHE A 352 15.53 -13.52 11.51
N TYR A 353 14.85 -13.18 10.41
CA TYR A 353 13.39 -13.08 10.39
C TYR A 353 12.69 -14.40 10.74
N ARG A 354 13.25 -15.52 10.31
CA ARG A 354 12.66 -16.85 10.51
C ARG A 354 13.00 -17.46 11.86
N THR A 355 14.21 -17.21 12.38
CA THR A 355 14.77 -17.95 13.51
C THR A 355 15.07 -17.06 14.73
N GLY A 356 15.03 -15.73 14.57
CA GLY A 356 15.48 -14.77 15.58
C GLY A 356 16.99 -14.78 15.82
N SER A 357 17.77 -15.49 14.99
CA SER A 357 19.20 -15.73 15.20
C SER A 357 20.00 -15.47 13.93
N ILE A 358 21.29 -15.18 14.11
CA ILE A 358 22.28 -15.10 13.03
C ILE A 358 23.00 -16.44 12.95
N PRO A 359 23.34 -16.95 11.74
CA PRO A 359 24.09 -18.20 11.60
C PRO A 359 25.36 -18.21 12.47
N GLU A 360 25.61 -19.32 13.16
CA GLU A 360 26.81 -19.48 14.02
C GLU A 360 28.12 -19.39 13.24
N THR A 361 28.07 -19.54 11.91
CA THR A 361 29.20 -19.36 11.01
C THR A 361 29.63 -17.91 10.87
N CYS A 362 28.80 -16.93 11.26
CA CYS A 362 29.16 -15.53 11.19
C CYS A 362 30.04 -15.11 12.37
N ALA A 363 31.03 -14.26 12.10
CA ALA A 363 31.80 -13.60 13.14
C ALA A 363 31.02 -12.40 13.70
N LEU A 364 31.08 -12.19 15.02
CA LEU A 364 30.44 -11.06 15.70
C LEU A 364 31.52 -10.22 16.40
N ARG A 365 31.74 -9.00 15.93
CA ARG A 365 32.62 -8.04 16.60
C ARG A 365 31.79 -7.06 17.44
N PRO A 366 32.01 -6.95 18.76
CA PRO A 366 31.32 -5.96 19.56
C PRO A 366 31.71 -4.55 19.09
N ALA A 367 30.74 -3.64 19.01
CA ALA A 367 30.96 -2.25 18.65
C ALA A 367 30.50 -1.31 19.75
N GLU A 368 29.30 -1.52 20.28
CA GLU A 368 28.74 -0.68 21.35
C GLU A 368 27.92 -1.53 22.32
N GLY A 369 27.85 -1.11 23.58
CA GLY A 369 27.02 -1.71 24.61
C GLY A 369 26.13 -0.68 25.31
N TRP A 370 25.03 -1.13 25.91
CA TRP A 370 24.14 -0.29 26.71
C TRP A 370 23.95 -0.89 28.10
N THR A 371 24.18 -0.07 29.12
CA THR A 371 23.90 -0.39 30.53
C THR A 371 22.40 -0.31 30.85
N ALA A 372 22.01 -0.78 32.03
CA ALA A 372 20.63 -0.78 32.52
C ALA A 372 19.97 0.61 32.56
N ASP A 373 20.76 1.66 32.77
CA ASP A 373 20.30 3.05 32.76
C ASP A 373 20.29 3.69 31.37
N GLY A 374 20.59 2.90 30.32
CA GLY A 374 20.62 3.33 28.93
C GLY A 374 21.91 4.02 28.49
N THR A 375 22.94 4.07 29.34
CA THR A 375 24.25 4.65 28.98
C THR A 375 24.94 3.80 27.92
N ASN A 376 25.35 4.44 26.82
CA ASN A 376 26.11 3.80 25.76
C ASN A 376 27.61 3.71 26.13
N VAL A 377 28.21 2.56 25.85
CA VAL A 377 29.62 2.23 26.07
C VAL A 377 30.23 1.82 24.73
N ASP A 378 31.32 2.47 24.31
CA ASP A 378 32.07 2.05 23.12
C ASP A 378 32.89 0.78 23.44
N LEU A 379 32.72 -0.26 22.63
CA LEU A 379 33.36 -1.57 22.80
C LEU A 379 34.36 -1.91 21.69
N ARG A 380 34.68 -0.94 20.82
CA ARG A 380 35.59 -1.12 19.68
C ARG A 380 37.06 -1.25 20.07
#